data_AF-A0A1X6NPL5-F1
#
_entry.id   AF-A0A1X6NPL5-F1
#
_cell.length_a   1.000
_cell.length_b   1.000
_cell.length_c   1.000
_cell.angle_alpha   90.00
_cell.angle_beta   90.00
_cell.angle_gamma   90.00
#
_symmetry.space_group_name_H-M   'P 1'
#
loop_
_entity.id
_entity.type
_entity.pdbx_description
1 polymer ?
#
loop_
_entity_poly.entity_id
_entity_poly.type
_entity_poly.pdbx_seq_one_letter_code
_entity_poly.pdbx_strand_id
1 'polypeptide(L)'
;MAGVLRGGCSRAPAFMSASPAPLRCVCPDDRATTSLPSHHRLYQARLSTRHPLLRRCRLIATADGAPPAASEAASPSPAASSDEPAFELGPGVAALAGSLPLDGDAPLPGAPKPVLRYMPSLSPEDPIIAALTTICGATTVSGLTLMDSRWNGNEAFRADTDVGRFFIKLNRVESTTVFMSEAVGLVALEKTQTLPVPRPLHVGALPRVGDYGPGAFMILTYLELMPFGANRPDVQRALAAGLAALHADTTHADVHQERFGFSTNNFHSLTPQDNRWVDDWPSFFARRMAAQIGGVYKEKSYGRAPVPVTDDTLLVRGREIVHRIKAGRWFEGIADTLRPSLLHGALWIGNTGAVSGDGTRPVVFDPACFFGHAEADLALCRLYGGFSDADFWAVYHAALPRAAGFDARAKLYDLHERLNQLNLFGDPAVKAECEVLMEQLLADE
;
A
#
# COMPACT_ATOMS: atom_id res chain seq x y z
N MET A 1 -37.74 -8.61 -52.42
CA MET A 1 -38.34 -9.62 -53.32
C MET A 1 -37.20 -10.40 -53.96
N ALA A 2 -37.29 -11.74 -53.93
CA ALA A 2 -36.42 -12.79 -54.53
C ALA A 2 -34.98 -12.86 -53.96
N GLY A 3 -34.44 -13.98 -53.45
CA GLY A 3 -34.71 -15.41 -53.70
C GLY A 3 -33.57 -15.98 -54.59
N VAL A 4 -32.59 -16.80 -54.16
CA VAL A 4 -32.60 -18.19 -53.63
C VAL A 4 -31.95 -19.18 -54.64
N LEU A 5 -30.86 -19.87 -54.20
CA LEU A 5 -30.37 -21.24 -54.57
C LEU A 5 -29.71 -21.46 -55.97
N ARG A 6 -28.83 -22.46 -56.28
CA ARG A 6 -28.10 -23.58 -55.61
C ARG A 6 -27.12 -24.24 -56.62
N GLY A 7 -26.15 -25.04 -56.12
CA GLY A 7 -25.51 -26.21 -56.79
C GLY A 7 -24.01 -26.00 -57.09
N GLY A 8 -23.01 -26.75 -56.57
CA GLY A 8 -22.87 -28.19 -56.26
C GLY A 8 -22.37 -28.94 -57.51
N CYS A 9 -21.38 -29.83 -57.56
CA CYS A 9 -20.49 -30.53 -56.63
C CYS A 9 -19.54 -31.39 -57.49
N SER A 10 -18.26 -31.62 -57.14
CA SER A 10 -17.58 -32.91 -57.44
C SER A 10 -16.24 -33.14 -56.73
N ARG A 11 -16.25 -34.20 -55.89
CA ARG A 11 -15.23 -35.25 -55.63
C ARG A 11 -14.07 -35.04 -54.63
N ALA A 12 -14.17 -35.81 -53.52
CA ALA A 12 -13.18 -36.19 -52.49
C ALA A 12 -12.32 -37.41 -52.93
N PRO A 13 -11.36 -38.01 -52.15
CA PRO A 13 -11.43 -38.54 -50.74
C PRO A 13 -10.21 -38.12 -49.86
N ALA A 14 -10.14 -38.12 -48.51
CA ALA A 14 -10.55 -38.93 -47.35
C ALA A 14 -9.41 -39.80 -46.74
N PHE A 15 -9.32 -39.74 -45.37
CA PHE A 15 -8.52 -40.52 -44.39
C PHE A 15 -7.06 -40.05 -44.12
N MET A 16 -6.50 -39.95 -42.90
CA MET A 16 -6.90 -40.35 -41.54
C MET A 16 -6.04 -39.62 -40.46
N SER A 17 -6.65 -39.37 -39.29
CA SER A 17 -6.11 -38.98 -37.97
C SER A 17 -4.63 -39.19 -37.60
N ALA A 18 -4.04 -38.24 -36.86
CA ALA A 18 -3.28 -38.50 -35.61
C ALA A 18 -2.98 -37.21 -34.82
N SER A 19 -3.34 -37.22 -33.53
CA SER A 19 -2.92 -36.27 -32.49
C SER A 19 -1.40 -36.22 -32.30
N PRO A 20 -0.86 -35.15 -31.70
CA PRO A 20 0.25 -35.28 -30.77
C PRO A 20 -0.24 -35.02 -29.34
N ALA A 21 -0.23 -36.09 -28.55
CA ALA A 21 -0.28 -36.05 -27.10
C ALA A 21 1.08 -35.51 -26.55
N PRO A 22 1.16 -35.20 -25.25
CA PRO A 22 2.02 -34.16 -24.69
C PRO A 22 3.48 -34.59 -24.57
N LEU A 23 4.38 -33.60 -24.61
CA LEU A 23 5.77 -33.74 -24.19
C LEU A 23 5.79 -34.16 -22.71
N ARG A 24 6.14 -35.44 -22.48
CA ARG A 24 6.57 -35.97 -21.19
C ARG A 24 7.90 -35.31 -20.81
N CYS A 25 7.89 -34.47 -19.78
CA CYS A 25 9.10 -34.24 -18.99
C CYS A 25 9.21 -35.35 -17.95
N VAL A 26 10.31 -36.09 -18.05
CA VAL A 26 10.74 -37.13 -17.13
C VAL A 26 11.15 -36.48 -15.81
N CYS A 27 10.55 -36.91 -14.68
CA CYS A 27 11.09 -36.64 -13.35
C CYS A 27 12.41 -37.39 -13.16
N PRO A 28 13.44 -36.75 -12.59
CA PRO A 28 14.39 -37.43 -11.73
C PRO A 28 13.91 -37.32 -10.27
N ASP A 29 13.82 -38.47 -9.61
CA ASP A 29 13.66 -38.57 -8.16
C ASP A 29 14.82 -37.92 -7.39
N ASP A 30 14.45 -37.33 -6.25
CA ASP A 30 15.18 -37.14 -5.00
C ASP A 30 16.65 -36.66 -5.01
N ARG A 31 16.85 -35.41 -4.56
CA ARG A 31 17.48 -35.08 -3.27
C ARG A 31 17.59 -33.56 -3.04
N ALA A 32 17.10 -33.13 -1.87
CA ALA A 32 17.52 -31.97 -1.09
C ALA A 32 17.52 -30.56 -1.74
N THR A 33 16.53 -29.74 -1.40
CA THR A 33 16.65 -28.51 -0.60
C THR A 33 15.39 -27.65 -0.78
N THR A 34 14.79 -27.28 0.35
CA THR A 34 13.64 -26.38 0.45
C THR A 34 14.01 -25.00 -0.09
N SER A 35 13.52 -24.66 -1.29
CA SER A 35 13.53 -23.28 -1.79
C SER A 35 12.08 -22.81 -1.90
N LEU A 36 11.76 -21.71 -1.20
CA LEU A 36 10.46 -21.04 -1.32
C LEU A 36 10.27 -20.57 -2.79
N PRO A 37 9.07 -20.71 -3.39
CA PRO A 37 8.85 -20.25 -4.75
C PRO A 37 8.83 -18.71 -4.80
N SER A 38 9.82 -18.14 -5.48
CA SER A 38 9.89 -16.70 -5.73
C SER A 38 8.98 -16.30 -6.90
N HIS A 39 7.70 -16.01 -6.59
CA HIS A 39 6.81 -15.26 -7.50
C HIS A 39 7.40 -13.89 -7.92
N HIS A 40 8.42 -13.42 -7.20
CA HIS A 40 9.12 -12.14 -7.39
C HIS A 40 10.07 -12.09 -8.60
N ARG A 41 10.64 -13.22 -9.05
CA ARG A 41 11.68 -13.20 -10.11
C ARG A 41 11.14 -12.81 -11.49
N LEU A 42 9.86 -13.07 -11.76
CA LEU A 42 9.21 -12.65 -13.02
C LEU A 42 8.85 -11.15 -13.06
N TYR A 43 8.91 -10.45 -11.92
CA TYR A 43 8.52 -9.04 -11.81
C TYR A 43 9.65 -8.08 -12.27
N GLN A 44 10.91 -8.44 -12.07
CA GLN A 44 12.05 -7.57 -12.39
C GLN A 44 12.25 -7.34 -13.90
N ALA A 45 11.72 -8.20 -14.77
CA ALA A 45 11.98 -8.15 -16.20
C ALA A 45 11.15 -7.10 -16.99
N ARG A 46 10.21 -6.37 -16.37
CA ARG A 46 9.27 -5.46 -17.08
C ARG A 46 9.34 -3.98 -16.74
N LEU A 47 10.34 -3.52 -15.97
CA LEU A 47 10.54 -2.08 -15.72
C LEU A 47 11.27 -1.34 -16.87
N SER A 48 11.14 -1.82 -18.12
CA SER A 48 11.75 -1.17 -19.28
C SER A 48 10.95 0.07 -19.74
N THR A 49 11.45 1.23 -19.32
CA THR A 49 11.60 2.47 -20.13
C THR A 49 10.40 2.93 -20.96
N ARG A 50 9.62 3.89 -20.41
CA ARG A 50 9.09 5.11 -21.10
C ARG A 50 7.97 5.86 -20.32
N HIS A 51 7.60 5.46 -19.10
CA HIS A 51 6.47 6.09 -18.40
C HIS A 51 6.86 7.36 -17.58
N PRO A 52 6.13 8.50 -17.68
CA PRO A 52 6.45 9.76 -16.99
C PRO A 52 6.54 9.65 -15.46
N LEU A 53 5.61 8.94 -14.80
CA LEU A 53 5.62 8.73 -13.34
C LEU A 53 6.86 7.97 -12.83
N LEU A 54 7.45 7.12 -13.68
CA LEU A 54 8.66 6.36 -13.33
C LEU A 54 9.95 7.18 -13.50
N ARG A 55 9.93 8.31 -14.23
CA ARG A 55 11.14 9.14 -14.45
C ARG A 55 11.58 9.87 -13.17
N ARG A 56 10.63 10.42 -12.39
CA ARG A 56 10.94 11.00 -11.07
C ARG A 56 11.41 9.94 -10.08
N CYS A 57 10.84 8.73 -10.14
CA CYS A 57 11.26 7.62 -9.27
C CYS A 57 12.66 7.08 -9.59
N ARG A 58 13.17 7.23 -10.83
CA ARG A 58 14.57 6.89 -11.14
C ARG A 58 15.57 7.77 -10.38
N LEU A 59 15.28 9.06 -10.20
CA LEU A 59 16.13 9.96 -9.42
C LEU A 59 16.16 9.56 -7.93
N ILE A 60 15.09 8.94 -7.43
CA ILE A 60 14.99 8.37 -6.07
C ILE A 60 15.81 7.07 -5.93
N ALA A 61 16.05 6.36 -7.05
CA ALA A 61 16.61 5.02 -7.08
C ALA A 61 18.09 4.91 -7.50
N THR A 62 18.73 5.99 -7.96
CA THR A 62 20.12 5.93 -8.46
C THR A 62 21.02 7.04 -7.91
N ALA A 63 22.09 6.67 -7.22
CA ALA A 63 23.39 7.36 -7.26
C ALA A 63 24.49 6.50 -6.62
N ASP A 64 25.15 5.67 -7.42
CA ASP A 64 26.56 5.31 -7.19
C ASP A 64 27.43 6.49 -7.67
N GLY A 65 28.19 7.12 -6.77
CA GLY A 65 29.50 7.72 -7.09
C GLY A 65 29.63 9.23 -7.37
N ALA A 66 30.31 9.89 -6.42
CA ALA A 66 31.23 11.05 -6.51
C ALA A 66 30.68 12.51 -6.46
N PRO A 67 31.10 13.34 -5.47
CA PRO A 67 30.71 14.75 -5.32
C PRO A 67 31.72 15.75 -5.94
N PRO A 68 31.31 16.98 -6.33
CA PRO A 68 32.20 18.12 -6.47
C PRO A 68 32.14 19.09 -5.27
N ALA A 69 33.22 19.87 -5.15
CA ALA A 69 33.74 20.56 -3.96
C ALA A 69 32.89 21.67 -3.32
N ALA A 70 33.06 21.84 -2.00
CA ALA A 70 32.48 22.88 -1.15
C ALA A 70 33.36 24.15 -1.09
N SER A 71 32.72 25.30 -0.80
CA SER A 71 33.40 26.51 -0.31
C SER A 71 32.74 27.03 0.97
N GLU A 72 33.59 27.17 1.99
CA GLU A 72 33.55 27.91 3.26
C GLU A 72 32.80 29.27 3.25
N ALA A 73 32.35 29.92 4.33
CA ALA A 73 32.28 29.69 5.79
C ALA A 73 31.42 30.84 6.38
N ALA A 74 30.93 30.69 7.62
CA ALA A 74 31.07 31.67 8.74
C ALA A 74 29.97 31.54 9.82
N SER A 75 30.41 31.27 11.05
CA SER A 75 29.75 31.55 12.35
C SER A 75 30.73 32.47 13.15
N PRO A 76 30.46 33.04 14.36
CA PRO A 76 29.46 32.63 15.37
C PRO A 76 28.85 33.70 16.34
N SER A 77 27.90 33.21 17.17
CA SER A 77 27.66 33.49 18.63
C SER A 77 27.08 34.83 19.15
N PRO A 78 26.62 34.94 20.44
CA PRO A 78 26.25 33.91 21.44
C PRO A 78 24.96 34.17 22.30
N ALA A 79 24.52 33.10 22.98
CA ALA A 79 23.92 32.92 24.32
C ALA A 79 23.04 33.98 25.02
N ALA A 80 21.92 33.51 25.63
CA ALA A 80 21.39 34.01 26.89
C ALA A 80 20.62 32.91 27.66
N SER A 81 20.88 32.87 28.97
CA SER A 81 20.34 32.01 30.03
C SER A 81 19.02 32.51 30.63
N SER A 82 18.20 31.64 31.21
CA SER A 82 17.50 31.91 32.48
C SER A 82 16.78 30.67 33.03
N ASP A 83 16.91 30.50 34.35
CA ASP A 83 16.46 29.43 35.23
C ASP A 83 14.93 29.34 35.50
N GLU A 84 14.47 28.08 35.70
CA GLU A 84 13.53 27.52 36.73
C GLU A 84 12.10 28.12 36.97
N PRO A 85 11.11 27.38 37.53
CA PRO A 85 11.28 26.20 38.39
C PRO A 85 10.39 24.95 38.14
N ALA A 86 10.86 23.87 38.76
CA ALA A 86 10.24 22.55 38.88
C ALA A 86 9.00 22.51 39.80
N PHE A 87 8.12 21.54 39.55
CA PHE A 87 6.97 21.21 40.41
C PHE A 87 7.14 19.78 40.97
N GLU A 88 7.26 19.66 42.29
CA GLU A 88 7.35 18.41 43.05
C GLU A 88 5.98 17.72 43.21
N LEU A 89 5.97 16.39 43.17
CA LEU A 89 4.91 15.55 43.75
C LEU A 89 5.56 14.56 44.73
N GLY A 90 5.09 14.62 45.98
CA GLY A 90 5.50 13.76 47.11
C GLY A 90 4.87 12.35 47.12
N PRO A 91 5.09 11.55 48.18
CA PRO A 91 5.67 10.20 48.02
C PRO A 91 4.75 9.02 48.41
N GLY A 92 5.13 7.83 47.92
CA GLY A 92 4.69 6.49 48.35
C GLY A 92 4.79 5.53 47.17
N VAL A 93 5.60 4.46 47.12
CA VAL A 93 6.15 3.58 48.16
C VAL A 93 7.49 3.03 47.62
N ALA A 94 8.51 3.00 48.48
CA ALA A 94 9.84 2.44 48.21
C ALA A 94 9.94 0.93 48.53
N ALA A 95 11.05 0.32 48.07
CA ALA A 95 11.56 -1.05 48.29
C ALA A 95 11.24 -2.01 47.12
N LEU A 96 12.21 -2.61 46.41
CA LEU A 96 13.52 -3.12 46.81
C LEU A 96 14.60 -2.83 45.74
N ALA A 97 15.67 -2.17 46.13
CA ALA A 97 16.95 -2.21 45.45
C ALA A 97 17.85 -3.22 46.18
N GLY A 98 18.25 -4.29 45.49
CA GLY A 98 19.38 -5.13 45.86
C GLY A 98 20.52 -4.85 44.89
N SER A 99 21.63 -4.32 45.40
CA SER A 99 22.83 -4.01 44.63
C SER A 99 23.80 -5.20 44.58
N LEU A 100 24.62 -5.22 43.51
CA LEU A 100 25.93 -5.86 43.28
C LEU A 100 25.95 -7.12 42.40
N PRO A 101 27.04 -7.41 41.64
CA PRO A 101 28.03 -6.53 41.00
C PRO A 101 28.23 -6.84 39.49
N LEU A 102 29.02 -6.00 38.80
CA LEU A 102 29.57 -6.25 37.45
C LEU A 102 30.60 -7.39 37.51
N ASP A 103 30.42 -8.44 36.71
CA ASP A 103 31.45 -9.06 35.84
C ASP A 103 30.95 -10.36 35.18
N GLY A 104 31.03 -10.41 33.84
CA GLY A 104 31.26 -11.65 33.08
C GLY A 104 30.17 -12.73 33.02
N ASP A 105 28.97 -12.42 32.51
CA ASP A 105 28.00 -13.48 32.19
C ASP A 105 28.23 -14.06 30.79
N ALA A 106 28.81 -15.26 30.74
CA ALA A 106 28.64 -16.16 29.60
C ALA A 106 27.14 -16.52 29.48
N PRO A 107 26.55 -16.58 28.27
CA PRO A 107 25.12 -16.86 28.12
C PRO A 107 24.75 -18.22 28.74
N LEU A 108 23.66 -18.25 29.52
CA LEU A 108 23.07 -19.47 30.08
C LEU A 108 22.86 -20.52 28.97
N PRO A 109 23.31 -21.78 29.16
CA PRO A 109 23.11 -22.84 28.17
C PRO A 109 21.61 -23.12 28.00
N GLY A 110 21.08 -22.82 26.81
CA GLY A 110 19.67 -23.00 26.47
C GLY A 110 18.86 -21.72 26.29
N ALA A 111 19.44 -20.53 26.52
CA ALA A 111 18.82 -19.29 26.07
C ALA A 111 18.73 -19.30 24.52
N PRO A 112 17.57 -18.97 23.90
CA PRO A 112 17.48 -18.85 22.46
C PRO A 112 18.55 -17.85 22.01
N LYS A 113 19.44 -18.28 21.10
CA LYS A 113 20.48 -17.41 20.56
C LYS A 113 19.81 -16.12 20.07
N PRO A 114 20.34 -14.94 20.41
CA PRO A 114 19.78 -13.69 19.91
C PRO A 114 19.73 -13.76 18.39
N VAL A 115 18.54 -13.58 17.85
CA VAL A 115 18.28 -13.67 16.42
C VAL A 115 18.98 -12.50 15.76
N LEU A 116 20.11 -12.77 15.11
CA LEU A 116 20.89 -11.75 14.43
C LEU A 116 20.08 -11.21 13.24
N ARG A 117 19.74 -9.92 13.29
CA ARG A 117 19.01 -9.21 12.24
C ARG A 117 19.59 -7.81 12.07
N TYR A 118 19.38 -7.20 10.91
CA TYR A 118 19.82 -5.83 10.65
C TYR A 118 19.20 -4.86 11.67
N MET A 119 20.03 -4.02 12.28
CA MET A 119 19.58 -2.91 13.13
C MET A 119 20.24 -1.64 12.62
N PRO A 120 19.46 -0.58 12.33
CA PRO A 120 20.03 0.70 11.95
C PRO A 120 21.03 1.19 13.01
N SER A 121 22.17 1.68 12.55
CA SER A 121 23.21 2.28 13.38
C SER A 121 23.52 3.71 12.91
N LEU A 122 24.31 4.45 13.69
CA LEU A 122 24.83 5.76 13.27
C LEU A 122 26.15 5.65 12.50
N SER A 123 26.56 4.43 12.11
CA SER A 123 27.77 4.24 11.30
C SER A 123 27.60 4.87 9.92
N PRO A 124 28.61 5.57 9.37
CA PRO A 124 28.58 6.03 7.97
C PRO A 124 28.43 4.90 6.94
N GLU A 125 28.80 3.66 7.32
CA GLU A 125 28.62 2.46 6.48
C GLU A 125 27.19 1.92 6.50
N ASP A 126 26.34 2.38 7.43
CA ASP A 126 24.94 2.01 7.46
C ASP A 126 24.23 2.60 6.23
N PRO A 127 23.54 1.78 5.42
CA PRO A 127 22.93 2.25 4.17
C PRO A 127 21.91 3.38 4.37
N ILE A 128 21.24 3.43 5.53
CA ILE A 128 20.31 4.52 5.86
C ILE A 128 21.08 5.81 6.10
N ILE A 129 22.17 5.77 6.87
CA ILE A 129 23.01 6.94 7.15
C ILE A 129 23.70 7.44 5.88
N ALA A 130 24.21 6.53 5.06
CA ALA A 130 24.78 6.85 3.77
C ALA A 130 23.76 7.58 2.88
N ALA A 131 22.52 7.10 2.81
CA ALA A 131 21.47 7.76 2.03
C ALA A 131 21.04 9.13 2.62
N LEU A 132 20.95 9.25 3.95
CA LEU A 132 20.65 10.53 4.60
C LEU A 132 21.72 11.59 4.28
N THR A 133 22.99 11.20 4.28
CA THR A 133 24.10 12.13 4.05
C THR A 133 24.31 12.46 2.58
N THR A 134 24.30 11.46 1.70
CA THR A 134 24.61 11.64 0.27
C THR A 134 23.44 12.13 -0.57
N ILE A 135 22.20 11.79 -0.19
CA ILE A 135 20.99 12.11 -0.98
C ILE A 135 20.16 13.19 -0.30
N CYS A 136 19.97 13.09 1.02
CA CYS A 136 19.11 14.02 1.76
C CYS A 136 19.84 15.28 2.25
N GLY A 137 21.16 15.36 2.04
CA GLY A 137 21.98 16.53 2.33
C GLY A 137 22.30 16.75 3.81
N ALA A 138 22.06 15.76 4.68
CA ALA A 138 22.48 15.83 6.06
C ALA A 138 24.01 15.75 6.17
N THR A 139 24.62 16.56 7.03
CA THR A 139 26.05 16.39 7.37
C THR A 139 26.23 15.54 8.62
N THR A 140 25.25 15.57 9.53
CA THR A 140 25.29 14.87 10.80
C THR A 140 23.94 14.22 11.09
N VAL A 141 23.96 12.93 11.46
CA VAL A 141 22.78 12.22 11.97
C VAL A 141 22.98 11.99 13.47
N SER A 142 22.21 12.69 14.29
CA SER A 142 22.38 12.69 15.75
C SER A 142 21.60 11.56 16.43
N GLY A 143 20.62 10.95 15.76
CA GLY A 143 19.85 9.87 16.37
C GLY A 143 18.92 9.15 15.40
N LEU A 144 18.64 7.88 15.73
CA LEU A 144 17.62 7.05 15.12
C LEU A 144 16.68 6.54 16.21
N THR A 145 15.42 6.94 16.16
CA THR A 145 14.41 6.56 17.16
C THR A 145 13.41 5.62 16.51
N LEU A 146 13.24 4.40 17.04
CA LEU A 146 12.15 3.51 16.67
C LEU A 146 10.83 4.13 17.15
N MET A 147 9.95 4.44 16.21
CA MET A 147 8.64 5.04 16.50
C MET A 147 7.55 3.99 16.62
N ASP A 148 7.59 2.97 15.76
CA ASP A 148 6.56 1.95 15.66
C ASP A 148 7.14 0.68 15.03
N SER A 149 6.60 -0.46 15.43
CA SER A 149 6.90 -1.78 14.87
C SER A 149 5.58 -2.38 14.40
N ARG A 150 5.20 -2.10 13.16
CA ARG A 150 3.87 -2.47 12.63
C ARG A 150 3.76 -3.96 12.32
N TRP A 151 2.53 -4.44 12.41
CA TRP A 151 2.14 -5.84 12.18
C TRP A 151 2.40 -6.35 10.76
N ASN A 152 2.60 -5.47 9.77
CA ASN A 152 2.88 -5.86 8.38
C ASN A 152 4.37 -6.16 8.11
N GLY A 153 5.21 -6.19 9.16
CA GLY A 153 6.63 -6.46 9.07
C GLY A 153 7.49 -5.22 8.79
N ASN A 154 6.88 -4.03 8.70
CA ASN A 154 7.59 -2.77 8.61
C ASN A 154 7.87 -2.19 10.00
N GLU A 155 9.08 -1.71 10.22
CA GLU A 155 9.42 -0.81 11.32
C GLU A 155 9.51 0.63 10.82
N ALA A 156 9.13 1.57 11.68
CA ALA A 156 9.17 2.99 11.41
C ALA A 156 10.19 3.66 12.33
N PHE A 157 11.14 4.39 11.75
CA PHE A 157 12.14 5.15 12.48
C PHE A 157 12.03 6.65 12.17
N ARG A 158 12.37 7.47 13.15
CA ARG A 158 12.72 8.88 12.94
C ARG A 158 14.23 9.02 12.94
N ALA A 159 14.78 9.69 11.93
CA ALA A 159 16.14 10.21 11.98
C ALA A 159 16.14 11.68 12.36
N ASP A 160 16.95 12.04 13.35
CA ASP A 160 17.24 13.42 13.73
C ASP A 160 18.58 13.84 13.10
N THR A 161 18.57 14.92 12.32
CA THR A 161 19.74 15.42 11.57
C THR A 161 19.89 16.94 11.69
N ASP A 162 21.02 17.46 11.23
CA ASP A 162 21.31 18.90 11.15
C ASP A 162 20.42 19.66 10.15
N VAL A 163 19.80 18.96 9.19
CA VAL A 163 18.90 19.53 8.19
C VAL A 163 17.41 19.24 8.45
N GLY A 164 17.10 18.76 9.66
CA GLY A 164 15.74 18.45 10.10
C GLY A 164 15.52 16.95 10.33
N ARG A 165 14.24 16.56 10.38
CA ARG A 165 13.83 15.19 10.68
C ARG A 165 13.43 14.44 9.41
N PHE A 166 13.71 13.14 9.38
CA PHE A 166 13.25 12.23 8.33
C PHE A 166 12.47 11.06 8.93
N PHE A 167 11.49 10.57 8.19
CA PHE A 167 10.75 9.36 8.52
C PHE A 167 11.26 8.20 7.66
N ILE A 168 11.55 7.07 8.28
CA ILE A 168 12.14 5.91 7.60
C ILE A 168 11.22 4.72 7.80
N LYS A 169 10.79 4.10 6.70
CA LYS A 169 10.17 2.78 6.72
C LYS A 169 11.22 1.74 6.42
N LEU A 170 11.24 0.66 7.18
CA LEU A 170 12.22 -0.41 7.09
C LEU A 170 11.51 -1.75 7.04
N ASN A 171 11.92 -2.62 6.12
CA ASN A 171 11.49 -4.02 6.08
C ASN A 171 12.69 -4.94 5.84
N ARG A 172 12.82 -6.01 6.63
CA ARG A 172 14.00 -6.89 6.60
C ARG A 172 13.89 -8.07 5.65
N VAL A 173 12.74 -8.29 5.02
CA VAL A 173 12.49 -9.45 4.15
C VAL A 173 11.96 -9.04 2.78
N GLU A 174 11.31 -7.89 2.69
CA GLU A 174 10.76 -7.38 1.44
C GLU A 174 11.82 -6.71 0.57
N SER A 175 11.62 -6.81 -0.75
CA SER A 175 12.49 -6.11 -1.71
C SER A 175 12.12 -4.63 -1.82
N THR A 176 13.02 -3.86 -2.44
CA THR A 176 12.81 -2.44 -2.75
C THR A 176 11.54 -2.17 -3.54
N THR A 177 11.02 -3.15 -4.29
CA THR A 177 9.78 -3.04 -5.06
C THR A 177 8.59 -2.58 -4.22
N VAL A 178 8.46 -3.06 -2.98
CA VAL A 178 7.33 -2.72 -2.11
C VAL A 178 7.32 -1.22 -1.85
N PHE A 179 8.45 -0.67 -1.41
CA PHE A 179 8.58 0.78 -1.19
C PHE A 179 8.59 1.61 -2.47
N MET A 180 9.16 1.11 -3.56
CA MET A 180 9.08 1.80 -4.86
C MET A 180 7.62 1.95 -5.31
N SER A 181 6.77 0.94 -5.09
CA SER A 181 5.37 1.01 -5.46
C SER A 181 4.60 2.06 -4.64
N GLU A 182 4.90 2.18 -3.35
CA GLU A 182 4.35 3.22 -2.49
C GLU A 182 4.86 4.62 -2.91
N ALA A 183 6.17 4.75 -3.16
CA ALA A 183 6.77 6.01 -3.61
C ALA A 183 6.16 6.52 -4.92
N VAL A 184 5.87 5.64 -5.89
CA VAL A 184 5.17 6.01 -7.13
C VAL A 184 3.77 6.57 -6.81
N GLY A 185 3.05 5.96 -5.87
CA GLY A 185 1.74 6.44 -5.42
C GLY A 185 1.83 7.82 -4.77
N LEU A 186 2.78 8.02 -3.84
CA LEU A 186 3.02 9.30 -3.19
C LEU A 186 3.40 10.40 -4.19
N VAL A 187 4.27 10.12 -5.17
CA VAL A 187 4.61 11.09 -6.23
C VAL A 187 3.40 11.41 -7.10
N ALA A 188 2.54 10.44 -7.39
CA ALA A 188 1.32 10.68 -8.16
C ALA A 188 0.35 11.60 -7.40
N LEU A 189 0.15 11.37 -6.11
CA LEU A 189 -0.68 12.20 -5.23
C LEU A 189 -0.08 13.60 -5.04
N GLU A 190 1.22 13.72 -4.77
CA GLU A 190 1.89 15.01 -4.59
C GLU A 190 1.70 15.92 -5.81
N LYS A 191 1.75 15.34 -7.03
CA LYS A 191 1.68 16.10 -8.28
C LYS A 191 0.32 16.78 -8.49
N THR A 192 -0.77 16.27 -7.91
CA THR A 192 -2.09 16.89 -8.04
C THR A 192 -2.21 18.17 -7.21
N GLN A 193 -1.35 18.32 -6.20
CA GLN A 193 -1.39 19.42 -5.23
C GLN A 193 -2.74 19.57 -4.50
N THR A 194 -3.55 18.51 -4.44
CA THR A 194 -4.89 18.53 -3.82
C THR A 194 -4.86 18.12 -2.35
N LEU A 195 -4.05 17.13 -2.01
CA LEU A 195 -3.84 16.66 -0.64
C LEU A 195 -2.34 16.61 -0.33
N PRO A 196 -1.90 17.11 0.84
CA PRO A 196 -0.54 16.91 1.30
C PRO A 196 -0.25 15.41 1.52
N VAL A 197 0.96 15.00 1.15
CA VAL A 197 1.50 13.65 1.37
C VAL A 197 2.96 13.76 1.81
N PRO A 198 3.52 12.77 2.55
CA PRO A 198 4.95 12.72 2.78
C PRO A 198 5.69 12.51 1.45
N ARG A 199 6.74 13.29 1.21
CA ARG A 199 7.51 13.18 -0.04
C ARG A 199 8.49 12.01 0.07
N PRO A 200 8.47 11.04 -0.87
CA PRO A 200 9.47 9.99 -0.92
C PRO A 200 10.79 10.57 -1.44
N LEU A 201 11.84 10.44 -0.64
CA LEU A 201 13.16 11.00 -0.92
C LEU A 201 14.11 9.95 -1.47
N HIS A 202 14.11 8.75 -0.89
CA HIS A 202 14.98 7.65 -1.30
C HIS A 202 14.36 6.29 -1.00
N VAL A 203 14.65 5.29 -1.82
CA VAL A 203 14.39 3.88 -1.54
C VAL A 203 15.67 3.09 -1.77
N GLY A 204 16.12 2.36 -0.74
CA GLY A 204 17.38 1.64 -0.74
C GLY A 204 17.24 0.18 -0.28
N ALA A 205 18.27 -0.61 -0.54
CA ALA A 205 18.35 -2.00 -0.09
C ALA A 205 19.08 -2.10 1.26
N LEU A 206 18.70 -3.10 2.06
CA LEU A 206 19.38 -3.43 3.31
C LEU A 206 20.26 -4.68 3.12
N PRO A 207 21.40 -4.77 3.82
CA PRO A 207 22.25 -5.95 3.77
C PRO A 207 21.53 -7.18 4.35
N ARG A 208 21.99 -8.35 3.93
CA ARG A 208 21.65 -9.61 4.61
C ARG A 208 22.39 -9.67 5.95
N VAL A 209 21.67 -9.97 7.02
CA VAL A 209 22.23 -10.14 8.36
C VAL A 209 21.62 -11.39 8.99
N GLY A 210 22.46 -12.38 9.30
CA GLY A 210 22.00 -13.70 9.69
C GLY A 210 21.12 -14.33 8.60
N ASP A 211 19.99 -14.91 9.00
CA ASP A 211 19.02 -15.52 8.09
C ASP A 211 18.07 -14.50 7.43
N TYR A 212 18.16 -13.22 7.80
CA TYR A 212 17.27 -12.17 7.34
C TYR A 212 17.87 -11.36 6.18
N GLY A 213 17.01 -10.96 5.25
CA GLY A 213 17.36 -10.08 4.15
C GLY A 213 17.75 -10.77 2.84
N PRO A 214 18.28 -10.01 1.85
CA PRO A 214 18.36 -8.55 1.88
C PRO A 214 16.96 -7.92 2.03
N GLY A 215 16.89 -6.85 2.80
CA GLY A 215 15.65 -6.09 3.01
C GLY A 215 15.61 -4.81 2.18
N ALA A 216 14.74 -3.89 2.57
CA ALA A 216 14.63 -2.58 1.95
C ALA A 216 14.26 -1.50 2.98
N PHE A 217 14.49 -0.25 2.61
CA PHE A 217 14.02 0.91 3.36
C PHE A 217 13.58 2.03 2.43
N MET A 218 12.78 2.96 2.96
CA MET A 218 12.36 4.18 2.30
C MET A 218 12.50 5.37 3.24
N ILE A 219 13.12 6.44 2.75
CA ILE A 219 13.24 7.73 3.44
C ILE A 219 12.15 8.66 2.91
N LEU A 220 11.41 9.26 3.82
CA LEU A 220 10.32 10.19 3.59
C LEU A 220 10.57 11.49 4.35
N THR A 221 9.96 12.59 3.92
CA THR A 221 9.86 13.79 4.77
C THR A 221 9.14 13.45 6.06
N TYR A 222 9.64 13.94 7.19
CA TYR A 222 8.98 13.78 8.48
C TYR A 222 7.74 14.67 8.59
N LEU A 223 6.67 14.13 9.16
CA LEU A 223 5.42 14.84 9.42
C LEU A 223 5.19 14.88 10.93
N GLU A 224 5.07 16.08 11.49
CA GLU A 224 4.69 16.29 12.88
C GLU A 224 3.18 16.12 13.04
N LEU A 225 2.74 14.88 13.23
CA LEU A 225 1.33 14.55 13.34
C LEU A 225 0.74 15.04 14.67
N MET A 226 -0.48 15.57 14.59
CA MET A 226 -1.30 15.98 15.73
C MET A 226 -2.52 15.03 15.86
N PRO A 227 -3.19 15.02 17.03
CA PRO A 227 -4.45 14.31 17.19
C PRO A 227 -5.46 14.66 16.08
N PHE A 228 -6.01 13.64 15.44
CA PHE A 228 -6.95 13.71 14.31
C PHE A 228 -8.22 12.90 14.61
N GLY A 229 -9.26 13.04 13.79
CA GLY A 229 -10.54 12.35 13.94
C GLY A 229 -11.71 13.28 14.25
N ALA A 230 -12.74 12.78 14.92
CA ALA A 230 -13.97 13.53 15.20
C ALA A 230 -13.74 14.84 15.98
N ASN A 231 -12.61 14.94 16.69
CA ASN A 231 -12.27 16.12 17.50
C ASN A 231 -11.67 17.28 16.69
N ARG A 232 -11.55 17.16 15.36
CA ARG A 232 -10.98 18.17 14.46
C ARG A 232 -11.86 18.41 13.22
N PRO A 233 -13.04 19.01 13.40
CA PRO A 233 -14.01 19.18 12.31
C PRO A 233 -13.48 20.07 11.18
N ASP A 234 -12.62 21.05 11.49
CA ASP A 234 -11.89 21.88 10.53
C ASP A 234 -11.00 21.05 9.59
N VAL A 235 -10.23 20.11 10.14
CA VAL A 235 -9.36 19.23 9.34
C VAL A 235 -10.19 18.23 8.54
N GLN A 236 -11.30 17.72 9.08
CA GLN A 236 -12.21 16.84 8.33
C GLN A 236 -12.82 17.52 7.11
N ARG A 237 -13.27 18.77 7.23
CA ARG A 237 -13.77 19.55 6.09
C ARG A 237 -12.68 19.78 5.04
N ALA A 238 -11.47 20.13 5.47
CA ALA A 238 -10.33 20.32 4.56
C ALA A 238 -9.93 19.02 3.86
N LEU A 239 -9.92 17.89 4.59
CA LEU A 239 -9.65 16.57 4.03
C LEU A 239 -10.70 16.18 2.98
N ALA A 240 -11.99 16.37 3.29
CA ALA A 240 -13.08 16.09 2.37
C ALA A 240 -13.01 16.93 1.09
N ALA A 241 -12.75 18.22 1.22
CA ALA A 241 -12.57 19.12 0.08
C ALA A 241 -11.35 18.71 -0.77
N GLY A 242 -10.22 18.41 -0.14
CA GLY A 242 -9.01 17.95 -0.83
C GLY A 242 -9.19 16.59 -1.52
N LEU A 243 -9.92 15.66 -0.90
CA LEU A 243 -10.24 14.36 -1.50
C LEU A 243 -11.18 14.50 -2.71
N ALA A 244 -12.21 15.34 -2.60
CA ALA A 244 -13.09 15.61 -3.73
C ALA A 244 -12.32 16.28 -4.89
N ALA A 245 -11.41 17.21 -4.57
CA ALA A 245 -10.51 17.82 -5.56
C ALA A 245 -9.57 16.77 -6.18
N LEU A 246 -9.02 15.84 -5.39
CA LEU A 246 -8.20 14.73 -5.90
C LEU A 246 -8.98 13.87 -6.89
N HIS A 247 -10.21 13.50 -6.56
CA HIS A 247 -11.03 12.64 -7.41
C HIS A 247 -11.50 13.34 -8.70
N ALA A 248 -11.59 14.66 -8.70
CA ALA A 248 -11.91 15.48 -9.87
C ALA A 248 -10.66 15.95 -10.66
N ASP A 249 -9.45 15.68 -10.16
CA ASP A 249 -8.21 16.16 -10.75
C ASP A 249 -7.92 15.52 -12.11
N THR A 250 -7.32 16.30 -13.02
CA THR A 250 -7.00 15.88 -14.39
C THR A 250 -5.50 15.93 -14.68
N THR A 251 -4.65 16.15 -13.67
CA THR A 251 -3.18 16.28 -13.81
C THR A 251 -2.54 15.07 -14.49
N HIS A 252 -3.18 13.90 -14.39
CA HIS A 252 -2.70 12.65 -14.98
C HIS A 252 -3.55 12.14 -16.15
N ALA A 253 -4.36 13.01 -16.79
CA ALA A 253 -5.20 12.65 -17.94
C ALA A 253 -4.42 11.94 -19.05
N ASP A 254 -3.24 12.46 -19.41
CA ASP A 254 -2.38 11.90 -20.44
C ASP A 254 -1.79 10.52 -20.08
N VAL A 255 -1.72 10.20 -18.78
CA VAL A 255 -1.21 8.92 -18.28
C VAL A 255 -2.28 7.84 -18.44
N HIS A 256 -3.50 8.10 -17.97
CA HIS A 256 -4.54 7.09 -17.97
C HIS A 256 -5.25 6.99 -19.33
N GLN A 257 -5.35 8.09 -20.09
CA GLN A 257 -6.03 8.14 -21.40
C GLN A 257 -7.43 7.50 -21.34
N GLU A 258 -8.24 7.97 -20.39
CA GLU A 258 -9.58 7.45 -20.07
C GLU A 258 -9.66 5.99 -19.59
N ARG A 259 -8.54 5.29 -19.40
CA ARG A 259 -8.49 3.91 -18.92
C ARG A 259 -8.35 3.81 -17.40
N PHE A 260 -8.76 2.67 -16.85
CA PHE A 260 -8.64 2.32 -15.44
C PHE A 260 -7.43 1.42 -15.20
N GLY A 261 -6.71 1.65 -14.11
CA GLY A 261 -5.46 0.94 -13.79
C GLY A 261 -4.38 1.86 -13.24
N PHE A 262 -3.12 1.45 -13.35
CA PHE A 262 -2.01 2.26 -12.88
C PHE A 262 -0.72 1.90 -13.62
N SER A 263 0.26 2.78 -13.56
CA SER A 263 1.53 2.60 -14.27
C SER A 263 2.34 1.40 -13.78
N THR A 264 2.10 0.94 -12.56
CA THR A 264 2.72 -0.22 -11.95
C THR A 264 1.71 -1.00 -11.12
N ASN A 265 1.91 -2.31 -11.02
CA ASN A 265 1.29 -3.07 -9.93
C ASN A 265 1.88 -2.60 -8.60
N ASN A 266 1.07 -2.65 -7.56
CA ASN A 266 1.43 -2.30 -6.20
C ASN A 266 0.77 -3.29 -5.23
N PHE A 267 0.58 -2.88 -3.98
CA PHE A 267 0.05 -3.73 -2.93
C PHE A 267 -1.00 -2.96 -2.13
N HIS A 268 -2.08 -3.65 -1.78
CA HIS A 268 -2.99 -3.20 -0.73
C HIS A 268 -2.65 -3.94 0.55
N SER A 269 -1.98 -3.26 1.48
CA SER A 269 -1.26 -3.92 2.58
C SER A 269 -0.23 -4.93 2.03
N LEU A 270 -0.45 -6.24 2.20
CA LEU A 270 0.41 -7.29 1.63
C LEU A 270 -0.22 -8.00 0.43
N THR A 271 -1.41 -7.58 -0.02
CA THR A 271 -2.12 -8.22 -1.13
C THR A 271 -1.68 -7.58 -2.45
N PRO A 272 -1.09 -8.35 -3.39
CA PRO A 272 -0.71 -7.82 -4.70
C PRO A 272 -1.92 -7.32 -5.49
N GLN A 273 -1.75 -6.15 -6.11
CA GLN A 273 -2.78 -5.45 -6.86
C GLN A 273 -2.46 -5.48 -8.36
N ASP A 274 -3.34 -6.10 -9.15
CA ASP A 274 -3.22 -6.11 -10.62
C ASP A 274 -3.81 -4.82 -11.21
N ASN A 275 -2.92 -3.92 -11.61
CA ASN A 275 -3.23 -2.58 -12.12
C ASN A 275 -3.08 -2.46 -13.63
N ARG A 276 -3.01 -3.59 -14.37
CA ARG A 276 -3.00 -3.56 -15.84
C ARG A 276 -4.18 -2.74 -16.36
N TRP A 277 -3.90 -1.85 -17.30
CA TRP A 277 -4.91 -0.96 -17.90
C TRP A 277 -6.07 -1.74 -18.52
N VAL A 278 -7.28 -1.20 -18.33
CA VAL A 278 -8.55 -1.69 -18.93
C VAL A 278 -9.39 -0.48 -19.31
N ASP A 279 -10.14 -0.57 -20.40
CA ASP A 279 -10.90 0.56 -20.95
C ASP A 279 -12.19 0.85 -20.18
N ASP A 280 -12.70 -0.10 -19.40
CA ASP A 280 -13.92 0.04 -18.62
C ASP A 280 -13.74 -0.35 -17.14
N TRP A 281 -14.40 0.42 -16.27
CA TRP A 281 -14.36 0.20 -14.83
C TRP A 281 -14.97 -1.14 -14.38
N PRO A 282 -16.14 -1.57 -14.89
CA PRO A 282 -16.72 -2.85 -14.48
C PRO A 282 -15.78 -4.04 -14.71
N SER A 283 -15.11 -4.12 -15.87
CA SER A 283 -14.13 -5.17 -16.14
C SER A 283 -12.89 -5.07 -15.26
N PHE A 284 -12.38 -3.84 -15.02
CA PHE A 284 -11.27 -3.64 -14.09
C PHE A 284 -11.63 -4.13 -12.69
N PHE A 285 -12.77 -3.70 -12.14
CA PHE A 285 -13.19 -4.03 -10.80
C PHE A 285 -13.59 -5.51 -10.65
N ALA A 286 -14.22 -6.13 -11.67
CA ALA A 286 -14.51 -7.56 -11.68
C ALA A 286 -13.23 -8.40 -11.56
N ARG A 287 -12.14 -7.99 -12.24
CA ARG A 287 -10.83 -8.65 -12.12
C ARG A 287 -10.27 -8.55 -10.70
N ARG A 288 -10.41 -7.39 -10.06
CA ARG A 288 -9.99 -7.15 -8.67
C ARG A 288 -10.77 -8.02 -7.68
N MET A 289 -12.10 -8.03 -7.82
CA MET A 289 -13.00 -8.85 -7.02
C MET A 289 -12.69 -10.35 -7.17
N ALA A 290 -12.49 -10.82 -8.40
CA ALA A 290 -12.14 -12.23 -8.66
C ALA A 290 -10.80 -12.63 -8.04
N ALA A 291 -9.81 -11.74 -8.05
CA ALA A 291 -8.51 -11.99 -7.41
C ALA A 291 -8.64 -12.14 -5.89
N GLN A 292 -9.46 -11.30 -5.25
CA GLN A 292 -9.72 -11.38 -3.81
C GLN A 292 -10.46 -12.69 -3.45
N ILE A 293 -11.55 -13.02 -4.15
CA ILE A 293 -12.31 -14.27 -3.94
C ILE A 293 -11.41 -15.50 -4.14
N GLY A 294 -10.67 -15.54 -5.24
CA GLY A 294 -9.75 -16.65 -5.53
C GLY A 294 -8.54 -16.71 -4.61
N GLY A 295 -8.31 -15.67 -3.80
CA GLY A 295 -7.25 -15.62 -2.80
C GLY A 295 -7.60 -16.33 -1.50
N VAL A 296 -8.88 -16.36 -1.10
CA VAL A 296 -9.33 -16.68 0.27
C VAL A 296 -8.82 -18.02 0.78
N TYR A 297 -8.80 -19.04 -0.09
CA TYR A 297 -8.43 -20.42 0.26
C TYR A 297 -7.01 -20.80 -0.13
N LYS A 298 -6.22 -19.86 -0.65
CA LYS A 298 -4.82 -20.13 -1.01
C LYS A 298 -3.94 -20.04 0.22
N GLU A 299 -3.01 -20.97 0.36
CA GLU A 299 -1.92 -20.86 1.33
C GLU A 299 -1.21 -19.51 1.18
N LYS A 300 -0.95 -18.88 2.32
CA LYS A 300 -0.34 -17.56 2.39
C LYS A 300 1.05 -17.67 3.01
N SER A 301 1.95 -16.82 2.55
CA SER A 301 3.24 -16.63 3.21
C SER A 301 3.07 -15.91 4.55
N TYR A 302 4.11 -15.97 5.39
CA TYR A 302 4.19 -15.22 6.67
C TYR A 302 3.21 -15.64 7.77
N GLY A 303 2.93 -16.95 7.91
CA GLY A 303 2.18 -17.48 9.05
C GLY A 303 0.69 -17.17 9.04
N ARG A 304 0.14 -16.79 7.88
CA ARG A 304 -1.28 -16.53 7.69
C ARG A 304 -1.98 -17.83 7.33
N ALA A 305 -2.96 -18.23 8.14
CA ALA A 305 -3.75 -19.40 7.84
C ALA A 305 -4.72 -19.09 6.68
N PRO A 306 -4.83 -19.95 5.67
CA PRO A 306 -5.95 -19.88 4.74
C PRO A 306 -7.25 -20.07 5.53
N VAL A 307 -8.34 -19.48 5.04
CA VAL A 307 -9.66 -19.78 5.60
C VAL A 307 -9.95 -21.26 5.40
N PRO A 308 -10.33 -22.02 6.44
CA PRO A 308 -10.70 -23.42 6.28
C PRO A 308 -11.84 -23.56 5.27
N VAL A 309 -11.72 -24.52 4.36
CA VAL A 309 -12.80 -24.84 3.42
C VAL A 309 -13.88 -25.61 4.19
N THR A 310 -14.95 -24.92 4.58
CA THR A 310 -16.13 -25.52 5.23
C THR A 310 -17.22 -25.87 4.23
N ASP A 311 -17.32 -25.09 3.15
CA ASP A 311 -18.33 -25.13 2.09
C ASP A 311 -17.84 -24.28 0.89
N ASP A 312 -18.63 -24.23 -0.19
CA ASP A 312 -18.33 -23.44 -1.41
C ASP A 312 -19.19 -22.18 -1.57
N THR A 313 -19.95 -21.77 -0.55
CA THR A 313 -20.93 -20.68 -0.60
C THR A 313 -20.31 -19.37 -1.05
N LEU A 314 -19.20 -18.95 -0.41
CA LEU A 314 -18.47 -17.74 -0.76
C LEU A 314 -17.96 -17.77 -2.20
N LEU A 315 -17.48 -18.93 -2.69
CA LEU A 315 -16.99 -19.07 -4.07
C LEU A 315 -18.14 -18.99 -5.08
N VAL A 316 -19.26 -19.66 -4.82
CA VAL A 316 -20.44 -19.65 -5.70
C VAL A 316 -21.03 -18.25 -5.78
N ARG A 317 -21.35 -17.63 -4.64
CA ARG A 317 -21.89 -16.26 -4.58
C ARG A 317 -20.90 -15.24 -5.15
N GLY A 318 -19.62 -15.38 -4.82
CA GLY A 318 -18.56 -14.51 -5.33
C GLY A 318 -18.41 -14.57 -6.85
N ARG A 319 -18.49 -15.76 -7.47
CA ARG A 319 -18.47 -15.90 -8.93
C ARG A 319 -19.65 -15.21 -9.59
N GLU A 320 -20.84 -15.33 -9.00
CA GLU A 320 -22.04 -14.67 -9.51
C GLU A 320 -21.92 -13.14 -9.39
N ILE A 321 -21.41 -12.62 -8.28
CA ILE A 321 -21.12 -11.19 -8.12
C ILE A 321 -20.12 -10.72 -9.18
N VAL A 322 -19.01 -11.43 -9.39
CA VAL A 322 -18.04 -11.11 -10.44
C VAL A 322 -18.70 -11.06 -11.83
N HIS A 323 -19.58 -12.02 -12.12
CA HIS A 323 -20.34 -12.05 -13.37
C HIS A 323 -21.23 -10.80 -13.52
N ARG A 324 -21.99 -10.45 -12.49
CA ARG A 324 -22.88 -9.27 -12.47
C ARG A 324 -22.10 -7.96 -12.53
N ILE A 325 -20.92 -7.86 -11.89
CA ILE A 325 -20.04 -6.69 -12.01
C ILE A 325 -19.64 -6.55 -13.47
N LYS A 326 -19.15 -7.63 -14.11
CA LYS A 326 -18.70 -7.61 -15.50
C LYS A 326 -19.84 -7.28 -16.47
N ALA A 327 -21.06 -7.68 -16.16
CA ALA A 327 -22.27 -7.31 -16.92
C ALA A 327 -22.69 -5.84 -16.71
N GLY A 328 -21.99 -5.09 -15.84
CA GLY A 328 -22.24 -3.66 -15.61
C GLY A 328 -23.39 -3.36 -14.66
N ARG A 329 -23.98 -4.36 -13.98
CA ARG A 329 -25.26 -4.23 -13.25
C ARG A 329 -25.31 -3.05 -12.27
N TRP A 330 -24.26 -2.86 -11.47
CA TRP A 330 -24.19 -1.76 -10.49
C TRP A 330 -23.84 -0.39 -11.10
N PHE A 331 -23.56 -0.35 -12.40
CA PHE A 331 -23.01 0.80 -13.11
C PHE A 331 -23.88 1.25 -14.29
N GLU A 332 -24.97 0.52 -14.63
CA GLU A 332 -25.84 0.80 -15.79
C GLU A 332 -26.31 2.27 -15.82
N GLY A 333 -26.78 2.80 -14.69
CA GLY A 333 -27.28 4.18 -14.59
C GLY A 333 -26.20 5.28 -14.57
N ILE A 334 -24.91 4.92 -14.58
CA ILE A 334 -23.79 5.87 -14.50
C ILE A 334 -22.69 5.59 -15.53
N ALA A 335 -22.92 4.69 -16.48
CA ALA A 335 -21.91 4.23 -17.43
C ALA A 335 -21.23 5.40 -18.18
N ASP A 336 -22.03 6.37 -18.64
CA ASP A 336 -21.54 7.54 -19.38
C ASP A 336 -20.78 8.55 -18.51
N THR A 337 -20.88 8.44 -17.18
CA THR A 337 -20.21 9.33 -16.21
C THR A 337 -19.04 8.67 -15.49
N LEU A 338 -18.80 7.37 -15.69
CA LEU A 338 -17.63 6.71 -15.13
C LEU A 338 -16.36 7.31 -15.73
N ARG A 339 -15.50 7.84 -14.86
CA ARG A 339 -14.20 8.39 -15.23
C ARG A 339 -13.12 7.86 -14.28
N PRO A 340 -11.90 7.65 -14.77
CA PRO A 340 -10.76 7.29 -13.94
C PRO A 340 -10.36 8.47 -13.05
N SER A 341 -10.61 8.35 -11.75
CA SER A 341 -10.10 9.25 -10.71
C SER A 341 -8.84 8.65 -10.10
N LEU A 342 -7.82 9.47 -9.82
CA LEU A 342 -6.69 9.02 -9.01
C LEU A 342 -7.21 8.77 -7.59
N LEU A 343 -7.13 7.51 -7.13
CA LEU A 343 -7.54 7.13 -5.79
C LEU A 343 -6.32 7.03 -4.88
N HIS A 344 -6.50 7.33 -3.59
CA HIS A 344 -5.51 6.96 -2.57
C HIS A 344 -5.38 5.42 -2.50
N GLY A 345 -6.51 4.71 -2.64
CA GLY A 345 -6.61 3.25 -2.76
C GLY A 345 -6.52 2.49 -1.44
N ALA A 346 -6.25 3.20 -0.34
CA ALA A 346 -6.19 2.67 1.02
C ALA A 346 -6.61 3.74 2.05
N LEU A 347 -7.64 4.54 1.75
CA LEU A 347 -8.01 5.69 2.58
C LEU A 347 -8.90 5.29 3.76
N TRP A 348 -8.36 5.33 4.96
CA TRP A 348 -9.08 5.14 6.22
C TRP A 348 -8.50 6.07 7.27
N ILE A 349 -9.14 6.16 8.44
CA ILE A 349 -8.74 7.11 9.49
C ILE A 349 -7.27 6.95 9.89
N GLY A 350 -6.73 5.73 9.90
CA GLY A 350 -5.33 5.47 10.24
C GLY A 350 -4.30 5.88 9.18
N ASN A 351 -4.73 6.17 7.94
CA ASN A 351 -3.91 6.66 6.83
C ASN A 351 -4.15 8.16 6.55
N THR A 352 -4.76 8.84 7.52
CA THR A 352 -5.06 10.26 7.46
C THR A 352 -4.59 10.93 8.75
N GLY A 353 -4.24 12.20 8.69
CA GLY A 353 -3.79 12.92 9.87
C GLY A 353 -3.91 14.44 9.73
N ALA A 354 -3.56 15.13 10.82
CA ALA A 354 -3.36 16.57 10.84
C ALA A 354 -1.87 16.84 11.11
N VAL A 355 -1.27 17.80 10.41
CA VAL A 355 0.13 18.20 10.64
C VAL A 355 0.18 19.50 11.43
N SER A 356 1.12 19.63 12.37
CA SER A 356 1.32 20.87 13.12
C SER A 356 1.66 22.06 12.20
N GLY A 357 1.13 23.26 12.53
CA GLY A 357 1.19 24.44 11.65
C GLY A 357 -0.02 25.36 11.79
N ASP A 358 -0.57 25.83 10.67
CA ASP A 358 -1.76 26.71 10.56
C ASP A 358 -3.10 26.05 10.97
N GLY A 359 -3.02 24.97 11.75
CA GLY A 359 -4.14 24.25 12.35
C GLY A 359 -4.86 23.32 11.38
N THR A 360 -5.15 23.76 10.16
CA THR A 360 -6.18 23.13 9.30
C THR A 360 -5.64 22.17 8.23
N ARG A 361 -4.36 21.80 8.27
CA ARG A 361 -3.72 21.06 7.18
C ARG A 361 -3.90 19.54 7.31
N PRO A 362 -4.77 18.89 6.50
CA PRO A 362 -4.86 17.44 6.46
C PRO A 362 -3.63 16.86 5.75
N VAL A 363 -3.34 15.60 6.03
CA VAL A 363 -2.34 14.83 5.30
C VAL A 363 -2.84 13.40 5.11
N VAL A 364 -2.47 12.79 3.99
CA VAL A 364 -2.72 11.37 3.71
C VAL A 364 -1.40 10.65 3.47
N PHE A 365 -1.33 9.37 3.82
CA PHE A 365 -0.10 8.58 3.73
C PHE A 365 -0.43 7.09 3.58
N ASP A 366 0.59 6.31 3.23
CA ASP A 366 0.50 4.87 2.97
C ASP A 366 -0.47 4.51 1.83
N PRO A 367 -0.32 5.11 0.63
CA PRO A 367 -1.27 4.89 -0.46
C PRO A 367 -1.09 3.55 -1.18
N ALA A 368 -2.18 3.10 -1.78
CA ALA A 368 -2.25 1.97 -2.71
C ALA A 368 -2.84 2.42 -4.05
N CYS A 369 -2.28 3.50 -4.61
CA CYS A 369 -2.90 4.26 -5.71
C CYS A 369 -3.23 3.45 -6.96
N PHE A 370 -4.33 3.83 -7.60
CA PHE A 370 -4.67 3.47 -8.97
C PHE A 370 -5.73 4.46 -9.50
N PHE A 371 -5.94 4.47 -10.81
CA PHE A 371 -7.04 5.15 -11.46
C PHE A 371 -8.29 4.27 -11.46
N GLY A 372 -9.31 4.70 -10.73
CA GLY A 372 -10.52 3.93 -10.46
C GLY A 372 -11.76 4.80 -10.38
N HIS A 373 -12.90 4.19 -10.05
CA HIS A 373 -14.10 4.95 -9.72
C HIS A 373 -13.95 5.60 -8.34
N ALA A 374 -14.18 6.91 -8.24
CA ALA A 374 -14.03 7.71 -7.02
C ALA A 374 -14.72 7.12 -5.78
N GLU A 375 -15.88 6.50 -5.94
CA GLU A 375 -16.62 5.88 -4.83
C GLU A 375 -15.85 4.71 -4.16
N ALA A 376 -14.91 4.07 -4.86
CA ALA A 376 -14.14 2.96 -4.30
C ALA A 376 -13.22 3.40 -3.15
N ASP A 377 -12.69 4.63 -3.19
CA ASP A 377 -11.80 5.15 -2.13
C ASP A 377 -12.58 5.45 -0.83
N LEU A 378 -13.90 5.62 -0.93
CA LEU A 378 -14.78 5.90 0.21
C LEU A 378 -15.13 4.65 1.02
N ALA A 379 -14.84 3.46 0.51
CA ALA A 379 -15.23 2.19 1.12
C ALA A 379 -14.57 2.01 2.50
N LEU A 380 -13.25 2.23 2.56
CA LEU A 380 -12.49 2.13 3.79
C LEU A 380 -12.82 3.23 4.80
N CYS A 381 -13.20 4.43 4.34
CA CYS A 381 -13.76 5.48 5.20
C CYS A 381 -15.04 5.04 5.91
N ARG A 382 -15.92 4.30 5.23
CA ARG A 382 -17.16 3.75 5.82
C ARG A 382 -16.86 2.59 6.76
N LEU A 383 -16.01 1.68 6.32
CA LEU A 383 -15.72 0.43 7.01
C LEU A 383 -15.07 0.66 8.37
N TYR A 384 -14.10 1.56 8.46
CA TYR A 384 -13.39 1.86 9.72
C TYR A 384 -13.93 3.09 10.45
N GLY A 385 -14.80 3.88 9.82
CA GLY A 385 -15.39 5.06 10.41
C GLY A 385 -14.37 6.16 10.76
N GLY A 386 -14.73 7.01 11.71
CA GLY A 386 -13.93 8.17 12.12
C GLY A 386 -14.15 9.44 11.28
N PHE A 387 -15.01 9.36 10.26
CA PHE A 387 -15.37 10.47 9.37
C PHE A 387 -16.77 11.00 9.70
N SER A 388 -16.87 12.28 10.05
CA SER A 388 -18.10 12.96 10.47
C SER A 388 -19.08 13.12 9.30
N ASP A 389 -20.37 12.85 9.54
CA ASP A 389 -21.42 13.10 8.54
C ASP A 389 -21.51 14.58 8.17
N ALA A 390 -21.43 15.47 9.17
CA ALA A 390 -21.58 16.91 8.98
C ALA A 390 -20.32 17.57 8.38
N ASP A 391 -19.13 17.06 8.72
CA ASP A 391 -17.87 17.72 8.34
C ASP A 391 -17.16 17.05 7.16
N PHE A 392 -17.20 15.73 7.08
CA PHE A 392 -16.54 15.00 6.00
C PHE A 392 -17.52 14.65 4.87
N TRP A 393 -18.55 13.85 5.17
CA TRP A 393 -19.44 13.32 4.13
C TRP A 393 -20.25 14.41 3.44
N ALA A 394 -20.79 15.37 4.20
CA ALA A 394 -21.53 16.50 3.63
C ALA A 394 -20.65 17.36 2.72
N VAL A 395 -19.41 17.66 3.13
CA VAL A 395 -18.47 18.46 2.31
C VAL A 395 -18.03 17.71 1.07
N TYR A 396 -17.65 16.44 1.21
CA TYR A 396 -17.25 15.62 0.06
C TYR A 396 -18.39 15.52 -0.96
N HIS A 397 -19.62 15.24 -0.52
CA HIS A 397 -20.76 15.08 -1.42
C HIS A 397 -21.36 16.40 -1.92
N ALA A 398 -21.07 17.53 -1.28
CA ALA A 398 -21.37 18.84 -1.86
C ALA A 398 -20.49 19.12 -3.10
N ALA A 399 -19.24 18.65 -3.10
CA ALA A 399 -18.32 18.78 -4.23
C ALA A 399 -18.49 17.67 -5.28
N LEU A 400 -18.70 16.42 -4.85
CA LEU A 400 -18.95 15.24 -5.69
C LEU A 400 -20.25 14.54 -5.25
N PRO A 401 -21.40 14.96 -5.82
CA PRO A 401 -22.71 14.41 -5.45
C PRO A 401 -22.80 12.89 -5.62
N ARG A 402 -23.56 12.24 -4.73
CA ARG A 402 -23.85 10.82 -4.83
C ARG A 402 -24.63 10.56 -6.12
N ALA A 403 -24.11 9.67 -6.97
CA ALA A 403 -24.83 9.23 -8.14
C ALA A 403 -25.92 8.20 -7.77
N ALA A 404 -26.91 8.03 -8.63
CA ALA A 404 -27.93 7.00 -8.43
C ALA A 404 -27.28 5.61 -8.25
N GLY A 405 -27.79 4.81 -7.32
CA GLY A 405 -27.23 3.49 -6.99
C GLY A 405 -25.97 3.51 -6.11
N PHE A 406 -25.59 4.67 -5.56
CA PHE A 406 -24.40 4.83 -4.70
C PHE A 406 -24.38 3.82 -3.54
N ASP A 407 -25.48 3.63 -2.80
CA ASP A 407 -25.47 2.75 -1.62
C ASP A 407 -25.27 1.27 -1.98
N ALA A 408 -25.81 0.83 -3.12
CA ALA A 408 -25.58 -0.52 -3.64
C ALA A 408 -24.10 -0.72 -4.05
N ARG A 409 -23.50 0.28 -4.70
CA ARG A 409 -22.05 0.27 -5.03
C ARG A 409 -21.18 0.35 -3.78
N ALA A 410 -21.61 1.07 -2.74
CA ALA A 410 -20.88 1.13 -1.48
C ALA A 410 -20.77 -0.26 -0.82
N LYS A 411 -21.86 -1.05 -0.81
CA LYS A 411 -21.81 -2.46 -0.36
C LYS A 411 -20.83 -3.30 -1.19
N LEU A 412 -20.81 -3.06 -2.50
CA LEU A 412 -19.93 -3.77 -3.43
C LEU A 412 -18.45 -3.46 -3.18
N TYR A 413 -18.11 -2.20 -2.90
CA TYR A 413 -16.75 -1.81 -2.52
C TYR A 413 -16.37 -2.30 -1.12
N ASP A 414 -17.31 -2.26 -0.16
CA ASP A 414 -17.09 -2.82 1.18
C ASP A 414 -16.73 -4.32 1.11
N LEU A 415 -17.45 -5.09 0.28
CA LEU A 415 -17.14 -6.49 0.05
C LEU A 415 -15.70 -6.71 -0.45
N HIS A 416 -15.20 -5.87 -1.37
CA HIS A 416 -13.82 -5.97 -1.85
C HIS A 416 -12.80 -5.75 -0.71
N GLU A 417 -13.05 -4.77 0.16
CA GLU A 417 -12.17 -4.45 1.29
C GLU A 417 -12.22 -5.52 2.39
N ARG A 418 -13.40 -6.09 2.68
CA ARG A 418 -13.53 -7.20 3.63
C ARG A 418 -12.91 -8.49 3.12
N LEU A 419 -13.03 -8.79 1.83
CA LEU A 419 -12.32 -9.92 1.23
C LEU A 419 -10.80 -9.73 1.30
N ASN A 420 -10.31 -8.48 1.20
CA ASN A 420 -8.91 -8.20 1.46
C ASN A 420 -8.53 -8.50 2.91
N GLN A 421 -9.31 -8.05 3.89
CA GLN A 421 -9.08 -8.40 5.31
C GLN A 421 -9.10 -9.91 5.55
N LEU A 422 -10.07 -10.61 4.96
CA LEU A 422 -10.16 -12.06 5.04
C LEU A 422 -8.92 -12.74 4.44
N ASN A 423 -8.40 -12.22 3.32
CA ASN A 423 -7.15 -12.70 2.72
C ASN A 423 -5.91 -12.42 3.57
N LEU A 424 -5.92 -11.37 4.37
CA LEU A 424 -4.80 -10.98 5.24
C LEU A 424 -4.80 -11.75 6.56
N PHE A 425 -5.98 -11.99 7.15
CA PHE A 425 -6.13 -12.43 8.54
C PHE A 425 -6.84 -13.76 8.71
N GLY A 426 -7.61 -14.22 7.72
CA GLY A 426 -8.33 -15.50 7.79
C GLY A 426 -9.45 -15.55 8.85
N ASP A 427 -9.93 -14.40 9.32
CA ASP A 427 -10.91 -14.31 10.40
C ASP A 427 -12.29 -14.88 9.98
N PRO A 428 -12.79 -15.94 10.65
CA PRO A 428 -14.10 -16.51 10.37
C PRO A 428 -15.27 -15.52 10.52
N ALA A 429 -15.17 -14.52 11.40
CA ALA A 429 -16.19 -13.50 11.55
C ALA A 429 -16.29 -12.63 10.27
N VAL A 430 -15.15 -12.23 9.72
CA VAL A 430 -15.09 -11.47 8.46
C VAL A 430 -15.59 -12.31 7.28
N LYS A 431 -15.36 -13.64 7.28
CA LYS A 431 -15.98 -14.55 6.28
C LYS A 431 -17.50 -14.46 6.33
N ALA A 432 -18.09 -14.58 7.52
CA ALA A 432 -19.55 -14.53 7.69
C ALA A 432 -20.13 -13.18 7.23
N GLU A 433 -19.46 -12.07 7.54
CA GLU A 433 -19.84 -10.74 7.06
C GLU A 433 -19.80 -10.64 5.53
N CYS A 434 -18.75 -11.18 4.90
CA CYS A 434 -18.67 -11.25 3.44
C CYS A 434 -19.87 -12.02 2.86
N GLU A 435 -20.22 -13.17 3.44
CA GLU A 435 -21.35 -13.99 2.96
C GLU A 435 -22.69 -13.30 3.09
N VAL A 436 -22.92 -12.55 4.18
CA VAL A 436 -24.12 -11.73 4.39
C VAL A 436 -24.18 -10.59 3.36
N LEU A 437 -23.06 -9.88 3.13
CA LEU A 437 -23.01 -8.82 2.12
C LEU A 437 -23.24 -9.38 0.71
N MET A 438 -22.67 -10.53 0.40
CA MET A 438 -22.91 -11.21 -0.88
C MET A 438 -24.38 -11.59 -1.04
N GLU A 439 -25.05 -12.03 0.03
CA GLU A 439 -26.49 -12.30 0.00
C GLU A 439 -27.30 -11.05 -0.31
N GLN A 440 -27.03 -9.95 0.39
CA GLN A 440 -27.71 -8.68 0.17
C GLN A 440 -27.51 -8.17 -1.26
N LEU A 441 -26.27 -8.23 -1.77
CA LEU A 441 -25.94 -7.81 -3.14
C LEU A 441 -26.62 -8.66 -4.21
N LEU A 442 -26.95 -9.92 -3.90
CA LEU A 442 -27.66 -10.83 -4.81
C LEU A 442 -29.19 -10.76 -4.64
N ALA A 443 -29.68 -10.29 -3.49
CA ALA A 443 -31.09 -10.20 -3.14
C ALA A 443 -31.76 -8.87 -3.51
N ASP A 444 -30.98 -7.79 -3.72
CA ASP A 444 -31.48 -6.47 -4.13
C ASP A 444 -32.01 -6.46 -5.61
N GLU A 445 -32.78 -7.49 -6.00
CA GLU A 445 -33.48 -7.66 -7.29
C GLU A 445 -34.95 -7.22 -7.25
#